data_AF-A0A2V9KN05-F1
#
_entry.id   AF-A0A2V9KN05-F1
#
_cell.length_a   1.000
_cell.length_b   1.000
_cell.length_c   1.000
_cell.angle_alpha   90.00
_cell.angle_beta   90.00
_cell.angle_gamma   90.00
#
_symmetry.space_group_name_H-M   'P 1'
#
loop_
_entity.id
_entity.type
_entity.pdbx_description
1 polymer ?
#
loop_
_entity_poly.entity_id
_entity_poly.type
_entity_poly.pdbx_seq_one_letter_code
_entity_poly.pdbx_strand_id
1 'polypeptide(L)'
;MLFQRCRVDEGEYSAEDLATVSRVAATATFTSQSRRLRLDPLELAACAFGARVTEMQVRHGHIEAWLPNHTGASRKLLAKLERLRRRAKGAYIRVRGQAAFREASRRWQSFVRFARAYFLFCRCDRPRLPFGNRDVRRRFVQDLIEYFKEELSSTGLQVPAEEELHSLVRRGLRSARRLMADMGVMTVRRNRAFLFDRICSYVIDRCRGLKNEDGGPLNAKRFGQESFVKREKYSNEQR
;
A
#
# COMPACT_ATOMS: atom_id res chain seq x y z
N MET A 1 26.61 5.94 -3.29
CA MET A 1 25.15 5.88 -3.54
C MET A 1 24.80 4.48 -3.99
N LEU A 2 24.22 3.65 -3.12
CA LEU A 2 23.84 2.28 -3.48
C LEU A 2 22.47 2.28 -4.15
N PHE A 3 22.44 2.00 -5.45
CA PHE A 3 21.21 1.76 -6.20
C PHE A 3 20.47 0.60 -5.54
N GLN A 4 19.41 0.93 -4.82
CA GLN A 4 18.44 -0.04 -4.33
C GLN A 4 17.91 -0.77 -5.56
N ARG A 5 18.26 -2.06 -5.74
CA ARG A 5 17.73 -2.92 -6.81
C ARG A 5 16.23 -2.67 -6.87
N CYS A 6 15.79 -1.93 -7.89
CA CYS A 6 14.37 -1.76 -8.16
C CYS A 6 13.82 -3.16 -8.32
N ARG A 7 12.63 -3.38 -7.75
CA ARG A 7 11.86 -4.59 -8.02
C ARG A 7 11.82 -4.71 -9.56
N VAL A 8 12.46 -5.74 -10.11
CA VAL A 8 12.41 -6.01 -11.55
C VAL A 8 11.01 -6.57 -11.77
N ASP A 9 10.02 -5.69 -11.90
CA ASP A 9 8.70 -6.09 -12.35
C ASP A 9 8.86 -6.44 -13.83
N GLU A 10 8.56 -7.69 -14.18
CA GLU A 10 8.65 -8.31 -15.53
C GLU A 10 7.59 -7.74 -16.50
N GLY A 11 7.35 -6.44 -16.45
CA GLY A 11 6.51 -5.77 -17.43
C GLY A 11 7.26 -5.55 -18.72
N GLU A 12 6.59 -5.76 -19.85
CA GLU A 12 7.13 -5.48 -21.18
C GLU A 12 6.54 -4.19 -21.73
N TYR A 13 7.38 -3.38 -22.36
CA TYR A 13 6.92 -2.25 -23.15
C TYR A 13 6.15 -2.77 -24.37
N SER A 14 5.03 -2.12 -24.68
CA SER A 14 4.19 -2.43 -25.84
C SER A 14 3.73 -1.12 -26.46
N ALA A 15 4.21 -0.84 -27.67
CA ALA A 15 3.83 0.36 -28.41
C ALA A 15 2.33 0.36 -28.76
N GLU A 16 1.75 -0.82 -29.03
CA GLU A 16 0.31 -0.99 -29.30
C GLU A 16 -0.56 -0.62 -28.08
N ASP A 17 -0.16 -1.06 -26.89
CA ASP A 17 -0.88 -0.75 -25.66
C ASP A 17 -0.73 0.73 -25.28
N LEU A 18 0.45 1.32 -25.50
CA LEU A 18 0.65 2.76 -25.33
C LEU A 18 -0.22 3.55 -26.32
N ALA A 19 -0.28 3.13 -27.58
CA ALA A 19 -1.15 3.75 -28.59
C ALA A 19 -2.63 3.66 -28.20
N THR A 20 -3.05 2.54 -27.59
CA THR A 20 -4.40 2.38 -27.04
C THR A 20 -4.69 3.41 -25.95
N VAL A 21 -3.74 3.62 -25.01
CA VAL A 21 -3.86 4.66 -23.97
C VAL A 21 -3.94 6.06 -24.60
N SER A 22 -3.05 6.37 -25.54
CA SER A 22 -3.02 7.67 -26.24
C SER A 22 -4.31 7.95 -27.01
N ARG A 23 -4.86 6.94 -27.71
CA ARG A 23 -6.13 7.04 -28.43
C ARG A 23 -7.28 7.35 -27.49
N VAL A 24 -7.36 6.64 -26.36
CA VAL A 24 -8.38 6.89 -25.33
C VAL A 24 -8.24 8.30 -24.76
N ALA A 25 -7.02 8.76 -24.47
CA ALA A 25 -6.78 10.11 -23.96
C ALA A 25 -7.22 11.18 -24.96
N ALA A 26 -6.83 11.06 -26.24
CA ALA A 26 -7.25 11.98 -27.29
C ALA A 26 -8.77 11.95 -27.54
N THR A 27 -9.40 10.79 -27.37
CA THR A 27 -10.86 10.66 -27.53
C THR A 27 -11.62 11.27 -26.35
N ALA A 28 -11.02 11.28 -25.16
CA ALA A 28 -11.62 11.86 -23.96
C ALA A 28 -11.60 13.40 -23.93
N THR A 29 -10.80 14.05 -24.78
CA THR A 29 -10.65 15.53 -24.83
C THR A 29 -11.68 16.24 -25.71
N PHE A 30 -12.63 15.53 -26.33
CA PHE A 30 -13.64 16.16 -27.19
C PHE A 30 -14.79 16.79 -26.39
N THR A 31 -14.81 18.12 -26.37
CA THR A 31 -15.70 18.96 -25.55
C THR A 31 -16.95 19.49 -26.26
N SER A 32 -17.27 19.10 -27.50
CA SER A 32 -18.33 19.80 -28.27
C SER A 32 -19.34 18.95 -29.04
N GLN A 33 -19.22 17.62 -29.11
CA GLN A 33 -20.25 16.78 -29.75
C GLN A 33 -20.50 15.51 -28.93
N SER A 34 -21.74 15.36 -28.45
CA SER A 34 -22.26 14.19 -27.70
C SER A 34 -22.31 12.94 -28.59
N ARG A 35 -21.15 12.47 -29.06
CA ARG A 35 -21.02 11.24 -29.82
C ARG A 35 -20.82 10.09 -28.84
N ARG A 36 -21.63 9.03 -28.98
CA ARG A 36 -21.47 7.80 -28.21
C ARG A 36 -20.13 7.16 -28.58
N LEU A 37 -19.14 7.23 -27.68
CA LEU A 37 -17.86 6.57 -27.85
C LEU A 37 -18.03 5.05 -27.77
N ARG A 38 -17.58 4.34 -28.81
CA ARG A 38 -17.49 2.89 -28.80
C ARG A 38 -16.09 2.52 -28.38
N LEU A 39 -15.96 1.97 -27.17
CA LEU A 39 -14.70 1.53 -26.61
C LEU A 39 -14.67 0.01 -26.52
N ASP A 40 -13.55 -0.58 -26.89
CA ASP A 40 -13.25 -1.99 -26.71
C ASP A 40 -12.93 -2.32 -25.23
N PRO A 41 -12.80 -3.61 -24.86
CA PRO A 41 -12.52 -4.00 -23.48
C PRO A 41 -11.20 -3.48 -22.93
N LEU A 42 -10.17 -3.32 -23.77
CA LEU A 42 -8.84 -2.86 -23.38
C LEU A 42 -8.82 -1.34 -23.23
N GLU A 43 -9.49 -0.62 -24.12
CA GLU A 43 -9.70 0.82 -23.99
C GLU A 43 -10.45 1.18 -22.71
N LEU A 44 -11.51 0.42 -22.38
CA LEU A 44 -12.21 0.58 -21.09
C LEU A 44 -11.32 0.24 -19.90
N ALA A 45 -10.41 -0.74 -20.05
CA ALA A 45 -9.40 -1.05 -19.04
C ALA A 45 -8.38 0.10 -18.89
N ALA A 46 -7.99 0.74 -19.99
CA ALA A 46 -7.12 1.92 -20.00
C ALA A 46 -7.79 3.11 -19.31
N CYS A 47 -9.08 3.39 -19.58
CA CYS A 47 -9.84 4.41 -18.84
C CYS A 47 -9.86 4.13 -17.33
N ALA A 48 -10.15 2.88 -16.94
CA ALA A 48 -10.22 2.49 -15.53
C ALA A 48 -8.84 2.58 -14.86
N PHE A 49 -7.78 2.27 -15.60
CA PHE A 49 -6.41 2.43 -15.14
C PHE A 49 -6.05 3.89 -14.91
N GLY A 50 -6.35 4.77 -15.89
CA GLY A 50 -6.17 6.22 -15.76
C GLY A 50 -6.92 6.78 -14.56
N ALA A 51 -8.19 6.43 -14.37
CA ALA A 51 -8.97 6.87 -13.22
C ALA A 51 -8.35 6.47 -11.87
N ARG A 52 -7.79 5.24 -11.76
CA ARG A 52 -7.08 4.79 -10.54
C ARG A 52 -5.77 5.55 -10.32
N VAL A 53 -5.04 5.88 -11.38
CA VAL A 53 -3.83 6.69 -11.31
C VAL A 53 -4.16 8.10 -10.85
N THR A 54 -5.20 8.72 -11.40
CA THR A 54 -5.69 10.04 -10.98
C THR A 54 -6.11 10.02 -9.51
N GLU A 55 -6.88 9.03 -9.08
CA GLU A 55 -7.27 8.86 -7.67
C GLU A 55 -6.03 8.74 -6.75
N MET A 56 -5.04 7.95 -7.17
CA MET A 56 -3.76 7.85 -6.45
C MET A 56 -3.04 9.20 -6.37
N GLN A 57 -2.96 9.95 -7.49
CA GLN A 57 -2.30 11.25 -7.52
C GLN A 57 -3.03 12.29 -6.65
N VAL A 58 -4.37 12.32 -6.66
CA VAL A 58 -5.18 13.18 -5.78
C VAL A 58 -4.94 12.81 -4.31
N ARG A 59 -5.02 11.52 -3.98
CA ARG A 59 -4.79 11.03 -2.60
C ARG A 59 -3.41 11.41 -2.06
N HIS A 60 -2.42 11.47 -2.94
CA HIS A 60 -1.06 11.83 -2.59
C HIS A 60 -0.77 13.34 -2.69
N GLY A 61 -1.76 14.15 -3.08
CA GLY A 61 -1.63 15.61 -3.19
C GLY A 61 -0.79 16.07 -4.38
N HIS A 62 -0.66 15.26 -5.43
CA HIS A 62 0.05 15.66 -6.66
C HIS A 62 -0.79 16.49 -7.61
N ILE A 63 -2.10 16.30 -7.55
CA ILE A 63 -3.07 17.03 -8.32
C ILE A 63 -4.26 17.33 -7.41
N GLU A 64 -4.98 18.40 -7.72
CA GLU A 64 -6.19 18.78 -7.00
C GLU A 64 -7.34 17.83 -7.31
N ALA A 65 -8.23 17.66 -6.33
CA ALA A 65 -9.47 16.93 -6.53
C ALA A 65 -10.37 17.69 -7.51
N TRP A 66 -10.83 17.00 -8.56
CA TRP A 66 -11.63 17.62 -9.63
C TRP A 66 -13.03 18.15 -9.21
N LEU A 67 -13.51 17.76 -8.02
CA LEU A 67 -14.88 17.86 -7.54
C LEU A 67 -14.84 17.72 -6.01
N PRO A 68 -15.73 18.41 -5.27
CA PRO A 68 -15.81 18.29 -3.81
C PRO A 68 -16.00 16.83 -3.32
N ASN A 69 -16.69 16.00 -4.10
CA ASN A 69 -16.96 14.59 -3.79
C ASN A 69 -16.08 13.62 -4.60
N HIS A 70 -14.85 14.02 -4.96
CA HIS A 70 -13.96 13.29 -5.86
C HIS A 70 -13.92 11.78 -5.59
N THR A 71 -13.68 11.33 -4.35
CA THR A 71 -13.64 9.91 -3.99
C THR A 71 -14.92 9.15 -4.36
N GLY A 72 -16.08 9.76 -4.12
CA GLY A 72 -17.38 9.18 -4.47
C GLY A 72 -17.60 9.15 -5.99
N ALA A 73 -17.23 10.23 -6.68
CA ALA A 73 -17.33 10.33 -8.14
C ALA A 73 -16.40 9.33 -8.85
N SER A 74 -15.15 9.21 -8.40
CA SER A 74 -14.16 8.25 -8.89
C SER A 74 -14.64 6.81 -8.70
N ARG A 75 -15.20 6.47 -7.52
CA ARG A 75 -15.78 5.14 -7.28
C ARG A 75 -16.94 4.84 -8.23
N LYS A 76 -17.86 5.79 -8.43
CA LYS A 76 -18.98 5.65 -9.38
C LYS A 76 -18.49 5.47 -10.82
N LEU A 77 -17.49 6.24 -11.23
CA LEU A 77 -16.88 6.14 -12.55
C LEU A 77 -16.22 4.77 -12.75
N LEU A 78 -15.38 4.33 -11.82
CA LEU A 78 -14.72 3.02 -11.87
C LEU A 78 -15.74 1.88 -11.94
N ALA A 79 -16.82 1.94 -11.15
CA ALA A 79 -17.90 0.96 -11.20
C ALA A 79 -18.64 0.98 -12.56
N LYS A 80 -18.82 2.15 -13.18
CA LYS A 80 -19.40 2.27 -14.53
C LYS A 80 -18.47 1.67 -15.58
N LEU A 81 -17.19 2.04 -15.57
CA LEU A 81 -16.18 1.53 -16.51
C LEU A 81 -16.05 0.01 -16.43
N GLU A 82 -16.02 -0.56 -15.23
CA GLU A 82 -15.91 -2.01 -15.05
C GLU A 82 -17.16 -2.75 -15.56
N ARG A 83 -18.35 -2.21 -15.34
CA ARG A 83 -19.59 -2.77 -15.92
C ARG A 83 -19.57 -2.74 -17.44
N LEU A 84 -19.16 -1.62 -18.04
CA LEU A 84 -19.02 -1.49 -19.49
C LEU A 84 -17.98 -2.48 -20.02
N ARG A 85 -16.83 -2.61 -19.34
CA ARG A 85 -15.73 -3.50 -19.71
C ARG A 85 -16.19 -4.96 -19.74
N ARG A 86 -16.97 -5.40 -18.76
CA ARG A 86 -17.53 -6.76 -18.73
C ARG A 86 -18.46 -7.04 -19.91
N ARG A 87 -19.32 -6.07 -20.26
CA ARG A 87 -20.20 -6.17 -21.43
C ARG A 87 -19.40 -6.20 -22.74
N ALA A 88 -18.43 -5.29 -22.88
CA ALA A 88 -17.53 -5.23 -24.03
C ALA A 88 -16.73 -6.53 -24.17
N LYS A 89 -16.23 -7.11 -23.07
CA LYS A 89 -15.55 -8.41 -23.06
C LYS A 89 -16.43 -9.50 -23.65
N GLY A 90 -17.69 -9.59 -23.22
CA GLY A 90 -18.64 -10.56 -23.78
C GLY A 90 -18.87 -10.36 -25.28
N ALA A 91 -19.01 -9.11 -25.74
CA ALA A 91 -19.11 -8.81 -27.17
C ALA A 91 -17.82 -9.19 -27.93
N TYR A 92 -16.65 -8.85 -27.39
CA TYR A 92 -15.36 -9.18 -27.98
C TYR A 92 -15.17 -10.68 -28.13
N ILE A 93 -15.45 -11.47 -27.08
CA ILE A 93 -15.33 -12.93 -27.11
C ILE A 93 -16.28 -13.55 -28.14
N ARG A 94 -17.51 -13.04 -28.28
CA ARG A 94 -18.45 -13.53 -29.30
C ARG A 94 -17.95 -13.32 -30.73
N VAL A 95 -17.23 -12.22 -30.98
CA VAL A 95 -16.75 -11.85 -32.33
C VAL A 95 -15.38 -12.44 -32.64
N ARG A 96 -14.45 -12.41 -31.67
CA ARG A 96 -13.03 -12.74 -31.85
C ARG A 96 -12.59 -14.04 -31.17
N GLY A 97 -13.46 -14.64 -30.36
CA GLY A 97 -13.16 -15.85 -29.60
C GLY A 97 -12.46 -15.59 -28.26
N GLN A 98 -12.53 -16.62 -27.39
CA GLN A 98 -11.97 -16.58 -26.04
C GLN A 98 -10.44 -16.55 -26.03
N ALA A 99 -9.79 -17.25 -26.96
CA ALA A 99 -8.33 -17.32 -27.06
C ALA A 99 -7.72 -15.95 -27.36
N ALA A 100 -8.25 -15.24 -28.36
CA ALA A 100 -7.83 -13.89 -28.71
C ALA A 100 -7.96 -12.92 -27.54
N PHE A 101 -9.07 -12.99 -26.80
CA PHE A 101 -9.25 -12.16 -25.61
C PHE A 101 -8.22 -12.46 -24.52
N ARG A 102 -7.91 -13.73 -24.26
CA ARG A 102 -6.90 -14.12 -23.25
C ARG A 102 -5.52 -13.57 -23.60
N GLU A 103 -5.12 -13.71 -24.86
CA GLU A 103 -3.84 -13.21 -25.35
C GLU A 103 -3.75 -11.68 -25.23
N ALA A 104 -4.77 -10.97 -25.72
CA ALA A 104 -4.82 -9.52 -25.64
C ALA A 104 -4.83 -9.03 -24.17
N SER A 105 -5.57 -9.71 -23.30
CA SER A 105 -5.56 -9.41 -21.86
C SER A 105 -4.21 -9.67 -21.20
N ARG A 106 -3.45 -10.69 -21.64
CA ARG A 106 -2.11 -10.99 -21.12
C ARG A 106 -1.14 -9.87 -21.49
N ARG A 107 -1.13 -9.45 -22.77
CA ARG A 107 -0.30 -8.33 -23.26
C ARG A 107 -0.59 -7.05 -22.49
N TRP A 108 -1.87 -6.69 -22.37
CA TRP A 108 -2.29 -5.54 -21.57
C TRP A 108 -1.82 -5.60 -20.10
N GLN A 109 -1.87 -6.78 -19.46
CA GLN A 109 -1.39 -6.92 -18.08
C GLN A 109 0.13 -6.74 -17.97
N SER A 110 0.90 -7.29 -18.90
CA SER A 110 2.36 -7.07 -18.97
C SER A 110 2.67 -5.58 -19.15
N PHE A 111 1.97 -4.90 -20.06
CA PHE A 111 2.11 -3.45 -20.23
C PHE A 111 1.72 -2.66 -18.98
N VAL A 112 0.63 -3.00 -18.29
CA VAL A 112 0.23 -2.31 -17.05
C VAL A 112 1.28 -2.48 -15.94
N ARG A 113 1.93 -3.65 -15.85
CA ARG A 113 3.06 -3.85 -14.93
C ARG A 113 4.22 -2.93 -15.29
N PHE A 114 4.58 -2.87 -16.57
CA PHE A 114 5.61 -1.96 -17.07
C PHE A 114 5.26 -0.49 -16.74
N ALA A 115 4.07 -0.03 -17.13
CA ALA A 115 3.65 1.34 -16.89
C ALA A 115 3.66 1.71 -15.40
N ARG A 116 3.27 0.78 -14.51
CA ARG A 116 3.35 0.97 -13.06
C ARG A 116 4.77 1.10 -12.54
N ALA A 117 5.68 0.25 -13.02
CA ALA A 117 7.06 0.25 -12.57
C ALA A 117 7.84 1.48 -13.05
N TYR A 118 7.59 1.93 -14.29
CA TYR A 118 8.42 2.93 -14.96
C TYR A 118 7.81 4.33 -15.04
N PHE A 119 6.49 4.46 -15.25
CA PHE A 119 5.86 5.78 -15.47
C PHE A 119 5.00 6.26 -14.30
N LEU A 120 4.35 5.33 -13.61
CA LEU A 120 3.33 5.66 -12.59
C LEU A 120 3.84 5.40 -11.18
N PHE A 121 5.14 5.18 -11.04
CA PHE A 121 5.79 5.02 -9.77
C PHE A 121 5.79 6.35 -9.01
N CYS A 122 4.89 6.48 -8.03
CA CYS A 122 4.94 7.64 -7.15
C CYS A 122 6.00 7.48 -6.06
N ARG A 123 7.04 8.32 -6.10
CA ARG A 123 8.05 8.38 -5.03
C ARG A 123 7.47 8.84 -3.68
N CYS A 124 6.32 9.52 -3.71
CA CYS A 124 5.53 9.94 -2.55
C CYS A 124 4.92 8.76 -1.77
N ASP A 125 4.65 7.64 -2.45
CA ASP A 125 3.99 6.44 -1.92
C ASP A 125 5.01 5.47 -1.32
N ARG A 126 6.29 5.84 -1.33
CA ARG A 126 7.15 5.37 -0.25
C ARG A 126 6.62 6.07 0.98
N PRO A 127 6.17 5.36 2.03
CA PRO A 127 6.19 5.96 3.35
C PRO A 127 7.64 6.37 3.53
N ARG A 128 7.91 7.67 3.38
CA ARG A 128 9.06 8.29 4.00
C ARG A 128 8.72 8.19 5.48
N LEU A 129 8.94 6.99 6.02
CA LEU A 129 9.27 6.85 7.42
C LEU A 129 10.27 7.99 7.70
N PRO A 130 10.27 8.57 8.89
CA PRO A 130 11.38 9.44 9.31
C PRO A 130 12.77 8.79 9.08
N PHE A 131 12.81 7.49 8.74
CA PHE A 131 13.96 6.64 8.50
C PHE A 131 14.05 6.15 7.03
N GLY A 132 13.85 7.04 6.05
CA GLY A 132 13.92 6.71 4.62
C GLY A 132 15.30 6.18 4.16
N ASN A 133 16.33 6.38 4.97
CA ASN A 133 17.63 5.74 4.80
C ASN A 133 17.58 4.31 5.37
N ARG A 134 18.02 3.33 4.56
CA ARG A 134 18.16 1.91 4.95
C ARG A 134 18.89 1.77 6.28
N ASP A 135 19.92 2.58 6.51
CA ASP A 135 20.75 2.52 7.71
C ASP A 135 19.99 3.00 8.94
N VAL A 136 19.19 4.05 8.79
CA VAL A 136 18.37 4.57 9.89
C VAL A 136 17.24 3.59 10.22
N ARG A 137 16.67 2.91 9.22
CA ARG A 137 15.71 1.83 9.46
C ARG A 137 16.37 0.64 10.14
N ARG A 138 17.61 0.28 9.76
CA ARG A 138 18.36 -0.80 10.39
C ARG A 138 18.61 -0.49 11.87
N ARG A 139 19.10 0.72 12.17
CA ARG A 139 19.28 1.22 13.55
C ARG A 139 17.96 1.19 14.32
N PHE A 140 16.90 1.79 13.79
CA PHE A 140 15.59 1.78 14.46
C PHE A 140 15.05 0.38 14.78
N VAL A 141 15.26 -0.60 13.88
CA VAL A 141 14.86 -1.98 14.16
C VAL A 141 15.78 -2.62 15.20
N GLN A 142 17.07 -2.30 15.19
CA GLN A 142 18.02 -2.74 16.21
C GLN A 142 17.66 -2.18 17.58
N ASP A 143 17.37 -0.88 17.68
CA ASP A 143 16.94 -0.19 18.90
C ASP A 143 15.66 -0.84 19.46
N LEU A 144 14.72 -1.21 18.59
CA LEU A 144 13.52 -1.96 18.99
C LEU A 144 13.84 -3.36 19.51
N ILE A 145 14.80 -4.06 18.89
CA ILE A 145 15.22 -5.39 19.33
C ILE A 145 15.86 -5.31 20.72
N GLU A 146 16.76 -4.35 20.94
CA GLU A 146 17.40 -4.11 22.23
C GLU A 146 16.36 -3.76 23.30
N TYR A 147 15.46 -2.84 22.99
CA TYR A 147 14.32 -2.51 23.85
C TYR A 147 13.49 -3.76 24.22
N PHE A 148 13.14 -4.61 23.25
CA PHE A 148 12.37 -5.81 23.55
C PHE A 148 13.15 -6.87 24.33
N LYS A 149 14.47 -7.00 24.14
CA LYS A 149 15.30 -7.89 24.96
C LYS A 149 15.22 -7.47 26.44
N GLU A 150 15.34 -6.17 26.72
CA GLU A 150 15.24 -5.62 28.07
C GLU A 150 13.82 -5.74 28.65
N GLU A 151 12.81 -5.31 27.90
CA GLU A 151 11.40 -5.29 28.33
C GLU A 151 10.83 -6.71 28.54
N LEU A 152 11.15 -7.67 27.65
CA LEU A 152 10.69 -9.05 27.82
C LEU A 152 11.37 -9.71 29.03
N SER A 153 12.66 -9.44 29.24
CA SER A 153 13.40 -9.95 30.40
C SER A 153 12.85 -9.38 31.71
N SER A 154 12.60 -8.07 31.76
CA SER A 154 12.08 -7.40 32.96
C SER A 154 10.66 -7.83 33.31
N THR A 155 9.86 -8.23 32.31
CA THR A 155 8.50 -8.73 32.50
C THR A 155 8.41 -10.25 32.73
N GLY A 156 9.54 -10.94 32.84
CA GLY A 156 9.59 -12.40 33.05
C GLY A 156 9.06 -13.21 31.86
N LEU A 157 9.03 -12.62 30.67
CA LEU A 157 8.69 -13.30 29.43
C LEU A 157 9.96 -13.93 28.84
N GLN A 158 9.81 -15.10 28.23
CA GLN A 158 10.91 -15.73 27.52
C GLN A 158 11.27 -14.85 26.31
N VAL A 159 12.53 -14.46 26.21
CA VAL A 159 13.05 -13.73 25.06
C VAL A 159 13.22 -14.74 23.91
N PRO A 160 12.53 -14.56 22.77
CA PRO A 160 12.70 -15.44 21.61
C PRO A 160 14.13 -15.38 21.08
N ALA A 161 14.51 -16.37 20.27
CA ALA A 161 15.76 -16.33 19.52
C ALA A 161 15.84 -15.03 18.68
N GLU A 162 17.05 -14.51 18.49
CA GLU A 162 17.24 -13.19 17.88
C GLU A 162 16.60 -13.06 16.49
N GLU A 163 16.69 -14.09 15.65
CA GLU A 163 16.05 -14.12 14.33
C GLU A 163 14.52 -14.05 14.43
N GLU A 164 13.94 -14.74 15.40
CA GLU A 164 12.50 -14.77 15.64
C GLU A 164 12.01 -13.41 16.16
N LEU A 165 12.73 -12.83 17.13
CA LEU A 165 12.45 -11.49 17.63
C LEU A 165 12.54 -10.45 16.49
N HIS A 166 13.56 -10.57 15.64
CA HIS A 166 13.72 -9.71 14.47
C HIS A 166 12.53 -9.87 13.48
N SER A 167 12.03 -11.09 13.31
CA SER A 167 10.84 -11.38 12.51
C SER A 167 9.56 -10.80 13.14
N LEU A 168 9.39 -10.92 14.45
CA LEU A 168 8.26 -10.37 15.20
C LEU A 168 8.21 -8.85 15.12
N VAL A 169 9.33 -8.16 15.34
CA VAL A 169 9.43 -6.69 15.20
C VAL A 169 9.08 -6.25 13.77
N ARG A 170 9.61 -6.94 12.75
CA ARG A 170 9.28 -6.63 11.34
C ARG A 170 7.80 -6.88 11.02
N ARG A 171 7.18 -7.92 11.59
CA ARG A 171 5.73 -8.19 11.46
C ARG A 171 4.89 -7.14 12.19
N GLY A 172 5.27 -6.75 13.41
CA GLY A 172 4.64 -5.67 14.18
C GLY A 172 4.68 -4.34 13.43
N LEU A 173 5.84 -3.98 12.86
CA LEU A 173 5.97 -2.81 12.00
C LEU A 173 5.07 -2.87 10.76
N ARG A 174 4.95 -4.03 10.11
CA ARG A 174 4.04 -4.21 8.97
C ARG A 174 2.57 -4.09 9.40
N SER A 175 2.21 -4.65 10.55
CA SER A 175 0.86 -4.57 11.12
C SER A 175 0.49 -3.13 11.46
N ALA A 176 1.38 -2.43 12.17
CA ALA A 176 1.23 -1.01 12.45
C ALA A 176 1.05 -0.22 11.14
N ARG A 177 1.82 -0.53 10.08
CA ARG A 177 1.74 0.19 8.79
C ARG A 177 0.40 0.05 8.10
N ARG A 178 -0.27 -1.10 8.23
CA ARG A 178 -1.62 -1.27 7.68
C ARG A 178 -2.60 -0.35 8.38
N LEU A 179 -2.54 -0.27 9.71
CA LEU A 179 -3.38 0.65 10.50
C LEU A 179 -3.03 2.13 10.25
N MET A 180 -1.76 2.45 10.01
CA MET A 180 -1.33 3.81 9.65
C MET A 180 -1.93 4.29 8.32
N ALA A 181 -2.17 3.37 7.38
CA ALA A 181 -2.77 3.71 6.09
C ALA A 181 -4.19 4.29 6.27
N ASP A 182 -4.90 3.85 7.31
CA ASP A 182 -6.26 4.30 7.62
C ASP A 182 -6.28 5.64 8.37
N MET A 183 -5.29 5.92 9.22
CA MET A 183 -5.22 7.15 10.03
C MET A 183 -4.51 8.33 9.34
N GLY A 184 -3.79 8.08 8.24
CA GLY A 184 -2.97 9.07 7.55
C GLY A 184 -1.57 9.23 8.15
N VAL A 185 -0.57 9.35 7.26
CA VAL A 185 0.87 9.36 7.61
C VAL A 185 1.25 10.51 8.57
N MET A 186 0.59 11.67 8.46
CA MET A 186 0.89 12.84 9.28
C MET A 186 0.43 12.67 10.73
N THR A 187 -0.74 12.07 10.95
CA THR A 187 -1.26 11.73 12.28
C THR A 187 -0.31 10.80 13.01
N VAL A 188 0.19 9.79 12.30
CA VAL A 188 1.15 8.82 12.84
C VAL A 188 2.50 9.46 13.15
N ARG A 189 2.97 10.38 12.30
CA ARG A 189 4.23 11.11 12.56
C ARG A 189 4.16 11.98 13.81
N ARG A 190 3.01 12.60 14.06
CA ARG A 190 2.76 13.40 15.27
C ARG A 190 2.61 12.51 16.51
N ASN A 191 2.18 11.26 16.33
CA ASN A 191 1.89 10.33 17.41
C ASN A 191 2.86 9.14 17.40
N ARG A 192 4.17 9.42 17.50
CA ARG A 192 5.23 8.37 17.47
C ARG A 192 5.04 7.32 18.57
N ALA A 193 4.56 7.74 19.74
CA ALA A 193 4.26 6.86 20.87
C ALA A 193 3.23 5.78 20.51
N PHE A 194 2.18 6.15 19.77
CA PHE A 194 1.16 5.20 19.32
C PHE A 194 1.73 4.07 18.45
N LEU A 195 2.65 4.41 17.55
CA LEU A 195 3.29 3.42 16.67
C LEU A 195 4.17 2.46 17.47
N PHE A 196 4.90 2.98 18.44
CA PHE A 196 5.71 2.21 19.37
C PHE A 196 4.83 1.27 20.22
N ASP A 197 3.80 1.81 20.86
CA ASP A 197 2.87 1.03 21.69
C ASP A 197 2.21 -0.09 20.91
N ARG A 198 1.83 0.16 19.66
CA ARG A 198 1.22 -0.86 18.82
C ARG A 198 2.18 -2.00 18.48
N ILE A 199 3.45 -1.69 18.24
CA ILE A 199 4.49 -2.71 18.03
C ILE A 199 4.71 -3.48 19.33
N CYS A 200 4.74 -2.77 20.47
CA CYS A 200 4.91 -3.38 21.79
C CYS A 200 3.80 -4.38 22.10
N SER A 201 2.53 -3.96 21.99
CA SER A 201 1.40 -4.87 22.18
C SER A 201 1.49 -6.07 21.24
N TYR A 202 1.82 -5.85 19.96
CA TYR A 202 1.93 -6.95 19.00
C TYR A 202 3.01 -7.98 19.38
N VAL A 203 4.20 -7.52 19.78
CA VAL A 203 5.31 -8.41 20.16
C VAL A 203 5.00 -9.12 21.47
N ILE A 204 4.54 -8.39 22.49
CA ILE A 204 4.20 -8.94 23.81
C ILE A 204 3.07 -9.97 23.69
N ASP A 205 2.01 -9.67 22.95
CA ASP A 205 0.89 -10.60 22.75
C ASP A 205 1.34 -11.91 22.08
N ARG A 206 2.30 -11.82 21.14
CA ARG A 206 2.86 -13.00 20.48
C ARG A 206 3.80 -13.80 21.37
N CYS A 207 4.62 -13.14 22.17
CA CYS A 207 5.46 -13.81 23.17
C CYS A 207 4.62 -14.47 24.28
N ARG A 208 3.48 -13.87 24.66
CA ARG A 208 2.51 -14.49 25.57
C ARG A 208 1.79 -15.68 24.94
N GLY A 209 1.43 -15.59 23.66
CA GLY A 209 0.84 -16.70 22.92
C GLY A 209 1.76 -17.92 22.81
N LEU A 210 3.06 -17.69 22.62
CA LEU A 210 4.09 -18.75 22.60
C LEU A 210 4.21 -19.49 23.94
N LYS A 211 3.94 -18.85 25.08
CA LYS A 211 3.86 -19.54 26.39
C LYS A 211 2.64 -20.46 26.52
N ASN A 212 1.59 -20.24 25.75
CA ASN A 212 0.30 -20.92 25.91
C ASN A 212 0.08 -22.04 24.88
N GLU A 213 1.02 -22.31 23.97
CA GLU A 213 0.97 -23.52 23.14
C GLU A 213 1.20 -24.81 23.97
N ASP A 214 1.60 -24.68 25.24
CA ASP A 214 1.57 -25.76 26.24
C ASP A 214 0.30 -25.76 27.14
N GLY A 215 -0.72 -24.93 26.86
CA GLY A 215 -2.07 -25.11 27.42
C GLY A 215 -2.79 -23.85 27.93
N GLY A 216 -3.88 -23.48 27.26
CA GLY A 216 -5.01 -22.74 27.86
C GLY A 216 -5.41 -21.41 27.18
N PRO A 217 -6.72 -21.10 27.07
CA PRO A 217 -7.23 -19.98 26.26
C PRO A 217 -7.05 -18.61 26.95
N LEU A 218 -6.64 -17.62 26.16
CA LEU A 218 -6.40 -16.24 26.62
C LEU A 218 -7.71 -15.46 26.80
N ASN A 219 -7.98 -15.09 28.06
CA ASN A 219 -9.01 -14.14 28.43
C ASN A 219 -8.48 -12.71 28.17
N ALA A 220 -9.14 -11.98 27.27
CA ALA A 220 -8.78 -10.61 26.91
C ALA A 220 -9.17 -9.63 28.04
N LYS A 221 -8.22 -9.23 28.89
CA LYS A 221 -8.35 -8.01 29.70
C LYS A 221 -7.49 -6.90 29.10
N ARG A 222 -8.21 -5.83 28.72
CA ARG A 222 -7.70 -4.52 28.28
C ARG A 222 -6.70 -3.97 29.28
N PHE A 223 -5.56 -3.48 28.78
CA PHE A 223 -4.75 -2.50 29.51
C PHE A 223 -4.90 -1.14 28.83
N GLY A 224 -5.49 -0.21 29.57
CA GLY A 224 -5.41 1.22 29.34
C GLY A 224 -4.60 1.88 30.46
N GLN A 225 -3.85 2.90 30.06
CA GLN A 225 -3.61 4.17 30.78
C GLN A 225 -2.51 4.38 31.84
N GLU A 226 -1.76 3.41 32.36
CA GLU A 226 -0.83 3.74 33.47
C GLU A 226 0.63 4.06 33.11
N SER A 227 1.09 3.91 31.87
CA SER A 227 2.53 4.07 31.55
C SER A 227 2.95 5.47 31.05
N PHE A 228 2.08 6.48 31.12
CA PHE A 228 2.37 7.80 30.52
C PHE A 228 3.40 8.66 31.30
N VAL A 229 3.73 8.31 32.54
CA VAL A 229 4.53 9.20 33.42
C VAL A 229 6.05 8.99 33.29
N LYS A 230 6.55 7.91 32.68
CA LYS A 230 8.02 7.66 32.59
C LYS A 230 8.69 7.96 31.24
N ARG A 231 7.95 8.35 30.21
CA ARG A 231 8.51 8.49 28.84
C ARG A 231 9.01 9.89 28.45
N GLU A 232 8.95 10.88 29.33
CA GLU A 232 9.47 12.23 29.06
C GLU A 232 11.01 12.31 29.01
N LYS A 233 11.73 11.29 29.50
CA LYS A 233 13.21 11.30 29.47
C LYS A 233 13.83 11.13 28.08
N TYR A 234 13.16 10.46 27.13
CA TYR A 234 13.73 10.21 25.80
C TYR A 234 13.51 11.35 24.78
N SER A 235 12.71 12.39 25.10
CA SER A 235 12.45 13.49 24.15
C SER A 235 13.39 14.69 24.32
N ASN A 236 14.15 14.77 25.42
CA ASN A 236 15.01 15.93 25.70
C ASN A 236 16.50 15.71 25.37
N GLU A 237 16.92 14.52 24.95
CA GLU A 237 18.32 14.22 24.59
C GLU A 237 18.63 14.34 23.09
N GLN A 238 17.69 14.82 22.26
CA GLN A 238 17.90 15.03 20.81
C GLN A 238 17.48 16.42 20.31
N ARG A 239 17.60 17.44 21.14
CA ARG A 239 17.60 18.85 20.69
C ARG A 239 18.98 19.46 20.82
#